data_AF-N1PZD4-F1
#
_entry.id   AF-N1PZD4-F1
#
_cell.length_a   1.000
_cell.length_b   1.000
_cell.length_c   1.000
_cell.angle_alpha   90.00
_cell.angle_beta   90.00
_cell.angle_gamma   90.00
#
_symmetry.space_group_name_H-M   'P 1'
#
loop_
_entity.id
_entity.type
_entity.pdbx_description
1 polymer ?
#
loop_
_entity_poly.entity_id
_entity_poly.type
_entity_poly.pdbx_seq_one_letter_code
_entity_poly.pdbx_strand_id
1 'polypeptide(L)'
;MIHLGFCLARGPWHWARHVTLNFGPKTRQSSSAAAAHDHIPFPTRRLYTAQDDETILQRRIEAISFPKIAHELGRTDSSVRARYWSYIAHTHPSAPRKFPARNKYRFTANDDDLVVRMHGEGQSGANIAAAVRTTPGVISRRIYGQLGARLRSGPRVVSKLFTPQDDATILKLRAKGHTFKEISEHIDRSRCTVITRHIRLVQPSKTPRKVWTTAETVDLLKLHDSGLSISQVSTRLNRTRQSTRQKLQALATQTGNQLAPERRT
;
A
#
# COMPACT_ATOMS: atom_id res chain seq x y z
N MET A 1 34.61 38.26 40.28
CA MET A 1 33.19 38.68 40.27
C MET A 1 33.04 39.70 39.15
N ILE A 2 32.96 39.30 37.87
CA ILE A 2 31.78 38.83 37.12
C ILE A 2 30.52 39.63 37.42
N HIS A 3 30.23 40.63 36.56
CA HIS A 3 28.95 40.79 35.89
C HIS A 3 29.07 41.91 34.82
N LEU A 4 29.21 41.52 33.56
CA LEU A 4 28.86 42.37 32.42
C LEU A 4 27.79 41.62 31.64
N GLY A 5 26.55 42.11 31.78
CA GLY A 5 25.39 41.62 31.06
C GLY A 5 25.40 42.11 29.61
N PHE A 6 25.26 41.18 28.68
CA PHE A 6 24.99 41.49 27.28
C PHE A 6 23.52 41.19 26.98
N CYS A 7 22.73 42.26 26.88
CA CYS A 7 21.40 42.24 26.28
C CYS A 7 21.54 42.06 24.77
N LEU A 8 21.13 40.90 24.24
CA LEU A 8 20.96 40.70 22.79
C LEU A 8 19.57 41.20 22.38
N ALA A 9 19.53 42.35 21.72
CA ALA A 9 18.37 42.86 21.02
C ALA A 9 18.05 41.98 19.80
N ARG A 10 16.80 41.52 19.70
CA ARG A 10 16.25 40.80 18.56
C ARG A 10 15.95 41.78 17.42
N GLY A 11 16.68 41.69 16.32
CA GLY A 11 16.35 42.36 15.07
C GLY A 11 15.32 41.57 14.23
N PRO A 12 14.41 42.24 13.49
CA PRO A 12 13.41 41.59 12.65
C PRO A 12 13.97 41.20 11.28
N TRP A 13 13.72 39.96 10.86
CA TRP A 13 14.08 39.43 9.54
C TRP A 13 13.06 39.89 8.49
N HIS A 14 13.42 40.89 7.67
CA HIS A 14 12.71 41.23 6.43
C HIS A 14 13.27 40.38 5.27
N TRP A 15 12.50 39.42 4.76
CA TRP A 15 12.73 38.81 3.45
C TRP A 15 11.56 39.15 2.53
N ALA A 16 11.70 40.23 1.78
CA ALA A 16 10.89 40.53 0.61
C ALA A 16 11.82 40.63 -0.61
N ARG A 17 11.87 39.57 -1.42
CA ARG A 17 12.36 39.64 -2.80
C ARG A 17 11.30 39.02 -3.69
N HIS A 18 10.60 39.88 -4.41
CA HIS A 18 9.78 39.50 -5.54
C HIS A 18 10.69 38.90 -6.63
N VAL A 19 10.47 37.63 -6.95
CA VAL A 19 10.99 37.00 -8.18
C VAL A 19 9.79 36.73 -9.07
N THR A 20 9.65 37.53 -10.12
CA THR A 20 8.70 37.28 -11.21
C THR A 20 9.28 36.21 -12.12
N LEU A 21 8.69 35.00 -12.08
CA LEU A 21 9.03 33.92 -13.00
C LEU A 21 8.22 34.08 -14.29
N ASN A 22 8.90 34.52 -15.35
CA ASN A 22 8.38 34.54 -16.71
C ASN A 22 8.42 33.11 -17.28
N PHE A 23 7.26 32.50 -17.53
CA PHE A 23 7.15 31.19 -18.18
C PHE A 23 7.04 31.36 -19.70
N GLY A 24 8.19 31.39 -20.38
CA GLY A 24 8.25 31.23 -21.84
C GLY A 24 8.01 29.77 -22.28
N PRO A 25 7.53 29.54 -23.51
CA PRO A 25 7.21 28.20 -24.01
C PRO A 25 8.49 27.35 -24.16
N LYS A 26 8.53 26.22 -23.45
CA LYS A 26 9.62 25.22 -23.57
C LYS A 26 9.47 24.44 -24.87
N THR A 27 10.17 24.86 -25.92
CA THR A 27 10.47 24.02 -27.08
C THR A 27 11.38 22.87 -26.65
N ARG A 28 10.86 21.65 -26.76
CA ARG A 28 11.57 20.41 -26.44
C ARG A 28 12.45 20.02 -27.63
N GLN A 29 13.66 20.56 -27.70
CA GLN A 29 14.69 20.03 -28.59
C GLN A 29 15.25 18.75 -27.98
N SER A 30 14.99 17.63 -28.65
CA SER A 30 15.60 16.33 -28.41
C SER A 30 17.01 16.32 -29.00
N SER A 31 18.02 16.66 -28.20
CA SER A 31 19.40 16.35 -28.52
C SER A 31 19.70 14.91 -28.09
N SER A 32 19.75 14.02 -29.08
CA SER A 32 20.36 12.70 -28.96
C SER A 32 21.88 12.88 -28.99
N ALA A 33 22.48 13.02 -27.82
CA ALA A 33 23.91 12.82 -27.62
C ALA A 33 24.04 11.74 -26.54
N ALA A 34 24.18 10.49 -27.01
CA ALA A 34 24.43 9.34 -26.16
C ALA A 34 25.84 9.45 -25.56
N ALA A 35 25.95 10.11 -24.40
CA ALA A 35 27.10 9.92 -23.54
C ALA A 35 27.04 8.48 -23.02
N ALA A 36 28.05 7.69 -23.35
CA ALA A 36 28.28 6.36 -22.81
C ALA A 36 28.46 6.47 -21.28
N HIS A 37 27.36 6.38 -20.54
CA HIS A 37 27.42 6.16 -19.11
C HIS A 37 27.82 4.70 -18.91
N ASP A 38 29.03 4.49 -18.38
CA ASP A 38 29.49 3.23 -17.83
C ASP A 38 28.42 2.67 -16.91
N HIS A 39 27.68 1.69 -17.44
CA HIS A 39 26.57 1.08 -16.73
C HIS A 39 27.17 0.07 -15.76
N ILE A 40 27.65 0.55 -14.60
CA ILE A 40 28.16 -0.32 -13.54
C ILE A 40 27.02 -1.28 -13.16
N PRO A 41 27.17 -2.60 -13.36
CA PRO A 41 26.15 -3.56 -13.00
C PRO A 41 26.05 -3.62 -11.48
N PHE A 42 25.06 -2.94 -10.88
CA PHE A 42 24.85 -3.00 -9.45
C PHE A 42 24.33 -4.38 -9.05
N PRO A 43 25.07 -5.15 -8.22
CA PRO A 43 24.63 -6.48 -7.80
C PRO A 43 23.33 -6.39 -6.98
N THR A 44 22.47 -7.39 -7.17
CA THR A 44 21.14 -7.50 -6.57
C THR A 44 21.17 -7.45 -5.04
N ARG A 45 20.35 -6.58 -4.43
CA ARG A 45 19.87 -6.58 -3.02
C ARG A 45 20.82 -7.14 -1.95
N ARG A 46 22.05 -6.63 -1.82
CA ARG A 46 22.86 -6.85 -0.59
C ARG A 46 22.24 -6.05 0.57
N LEU A 47 22.15 -6.60 1.77
CA LEU A 47 21.70 -5.84 2.96
C LEU A 47 22.78 -4.82 3.39
N TYR A 48 22.37 -3.72 4.03
CA TYR A 48 23.33 -2.79 4.66
C TYR A 48 23.89 -3.43 5.93
N THR A 49 25.20 -3.39 6.10
CA THR A 49 25.87 -3.80 7.34
C THR A 49 26.00 -2.61 8.30
N ALA A 50 26.39 -2.86 9.55
CA ALA A 50 26.71 -1.80 10.50
C ALA A 50 27.88 -0.93 10.03
N GLN A 51 28.88 -1.54 9.38
CA GLN A 51 30.02 -0.84 8.78
C GLN A 51 29.60 0.07 7.61
N ASP A 52 28.64 -0.38 6.79
CA ASP A 52 28.07 0.47 5.75
C ASP A 52 27.40 1.70 6.38
N ASP A 53 26.64 1.53 7.47
CA ASP A 53 25.99 2.64 8.17
C ASP A 53 27.01 3.63 8.77
N GLU A 54 28.06 3.14 9.42
CA GLU A 54 29.16 3.96 9.96
C GLU A 54 29.84 4.76 8.85
N THR A 55 30.16 4.10 7.73
CA THR A 55 30.75 4.75 6.56
C THR A 55 29.83 5.85 6.03
N ILE A 56 28.52 5.59 5.89
CA ILE A 56 27.56 6.59 5.43
C ILE A 56 27.53 7.79 6.38
N LEU A 57 27.49 7.57 7.70
CA LEU A 57 27.43 8.65 8.69
C LEU A 57 28.70 9.49 8.67
N GLN A 58 29.86 8.84 8.70
CA GLN A 58 31.16 9.50 8.69
C GLN A 58 31.32 10.36 7.44
N ARG A 59 31.03 9.79 6.26
CA ARG A 59 31.06 10.54 4.99
C ARG A 59 30.06 11.70 4.95
N ARG A 60 28.93 11.60 5.65
CA ARG A 60 27.96 12.69 5.75
C ARG A 60 28.40 13.80 6.70
N ILE A 61 29.14 13.48 7.76
CA ILE A 61 29.82 14.47 8.61
C ILE A 61 30.90 15.21 7.81
N GLU A 62 31.64 14.50 6.96
CA GLU A 62 32.63 15.04 6.00
C GLU A 62 31.99 15.81 4.81
N ALA A 63 30.67 16.02 4.82
CA ALA A 63 29.91 16.69 3.76
C ALA A 63 30.02 16.04 2.36
N ILE A 64 30.40 14.76 2.28
CA ILE A 64 30.45 14.02 1.02
C ILE A 64 29.05 13.79 0.45
N SER A 65 28.92 13.90 -0.87
CA SER A 65 27.64 13.75 -1.58
C SER A 65 27.19 12.29 -1.65
N PHE A 66 25.88 12.04 -1.57
CA PHE A 66 25.32 10.68 -1.65
C PHE A 66 25.76 9.88 -2.89
N PRO A 67 25.88 10.46 -4.10
CA PRO A 67 26.39 9.72 -5.26
C PRO A 67 27.82 9.20 -5.06
N LYS A 68 28.71 9.99 -4.43
CA LYS A 68 30.08 9.57 -4.16
C LYS A 68 30.14 8.46 -3.10
N ILE A 69 29.36 8.60 -2.03
CA ILE A 69 29.21 7.53 -1.02
C ILE A 69 28.66 6.25 -1.66
N ALA A 70 27.70 6.38 -2.57
CA ALA A 70 27.11 5.25 -3.27
C ALA A 70 28.13 4.54 -4.18
N HIS A 71 28.99 5.30 -4.87
CA HIS A 71 30.11 4.73 -5.62
C HIS A 71 31.09 3.97 -4.71
N GLU A 72 31.48 4.55 -3.57
CA GLU A 72 32.36 3.91 -2.58
C GLU A 72 31.78 2.58 -2.06
N LEU A 73 30.46 2.51 -1.86
CA LEU A 73 29.78 1.33 -1.34
C LEU A 73 29.31 0.34 -2.43
N GLY A 74 29.49 0.66 -3.71
CA GLY A 74 28.94 -0.13 -4.82
C GLY A 74 27.41 -0.21 -4.82
N ARG A 75 26.74 0.90 -4.47
CA ARG A 75 25.27 1.00 -4.32
C ARG A 75 24.70 2.11 -5.20
N THR A 76 23.36 2.19 -5.27
CA THR A 76 22.67 3.33 -5.87
C THR A 76 22.54 4.49 -4.88
N ASP A 77 22.60 5.71 -5.38
CA ASP A 77 22.46 6.95 -4.59
C ASP A 77 21.15 7.00 -3.80
N SER A 78 20.06 6.56 -4.42
CA SER A 78 18.73 6.46 -3.83
C SER A 78 18.69 5.48 -2.65
N SER A 79 19.40 4.35 -2.76
CA SER A 79 19.52 3.37 -1.69
C SER A 79 20.27 3.92 -0.48
N VAL A 80 21.43 4.55 -0.71
CA VAL A 80 22.25 5.14 0.35
C VAL A 80 21.49 6.28 1.04
N ARG A 81 20.84 7.14 0.26
CA ARG A 81 20.00 8.22 0.79
C ARG A 81 18.85 7.68 1.65
N ALA A 82 18.16 6.65 1.18
CA ALA A 82 17.08 6.02 1.95
C ALA A 82 17.60 5.41 3.26
N ARG A 83 18.76 4.74 3.22
CA ARG A 83 19.39 4.14 4.41
C ARG A 83 19.80 5.19 5.42
N TYR A 84 20.48 6.25 5.00
CA TYR A 84 20.87 7.37 5.87
C TYR A 84 19.66 7.95 6.62
N TRP A 85 18.59 8.30 5.91
CA TRP A 85 17.39 8.85 6.56
C TRP A 85 16.67 7.85 7.45
N SER A 86 16.69 6.56 7.09
CA SER A 86 16.15 5.50 7.95
C SER A 86 16.95 5.38 9.25
N TYR A 87 18.29 5.41 9.17
CA TYR A 87 19.17 5.32 10.33
C TYR A 87 18.97 6.51 11.26
N ILE A 88 19.05 7.75 10.72
CA ILE A 88 18.83 8.98 11.48
C ILE A 88 17.45 9.00 12.16
N ALA A 89 16.41 8.52 11.47
CA ALA A 89 15.06 8.45 12.06
C ALA A 89 14.95 7.47 13.24
N HIS A 90 15.81 6.45 13.29
CA HIS A 90 15.84 5.48 14.39
C HIS A 90 16.78 5.89 15.53
N THR A 91 17.89 6.56 15.24
CA THR A 91 18.89 6.98 16.25
C THR A 91 18.60 8.35 16.85
N HIS A 92 17.92 9.24 16.13
CA HIS A 92 17.53 10.55 16.62
C HIS A 92 16.00 10.71 16.54
N PRO A 93 15.25 10.30 17.59
CA PRO A 93 13.79 10.39 17.61
C PRO A 93 13.25 11.81 17.39
N SER A 94 14.07 12.82 17.71
CA SER A 94 13.79 14.26 17.55
C SER A 94 14.09 14.78 16.14
N ALA A 95 14.70 13.97 15.26
CA ALA A 95 14.94 14.38 13.89
C ALA A 95 13.60 14.58 13.17
N PRO A 96 13.45 15.65 12.36
CA PRO A 96 12.21 15.90 11.64
C PRO A 96 11.91 14.72 10.74
N ARG A 97 10.81 14.01 11.02
CA ARG A 97 10.36 12.91 10.17
C ARG A 97 10.12 13.48 8.77
N LYS A 98 10.79 12.90 7.77
CA LYS A 98 10.69 13.30 6.35
C LYS A 98 9.23 13.40 5.86
N PHE A 99 8.34 12.65 6.48
CA PHE A 99 6.91 12.79 6.33
C PHE A 99 6.32 13.03 7.72
N PRO A 100 5.51 14.09 7.92
CA PRO A 100 4.78 14.24 9.17
C PRO A 100 4.05 12.94 9.45
N ALA A 101 4.00 12.53 10.72
CA ALA A 101 3.21 11.37 11.11
C ALA A 101 1.83 11.51 10.46
N ARG A 102 1.46 10.53 9.62
CA ARG A 102 0.18 10.56 8.88
C ARG A 102 -0.89 10.97 9.89
N ASN A 103 -1.40 12.19 9.75
CA ASN A 103 -2.44 12.66 10.65
C ASN A 103 -3.56 11.63 10.50
N LYS A 104 -3.87 10.93 11.59
CA LYS A 104 -4.89 9.87 11.61
C LYS A 104 -6.23 10.58 11.62
N TYR A 105 -6.53 11.29 10.54
CA TYR A 105 -7.81 11.91 10.33
C TYR A 105 -8.86 10.79 10.40
N ARG A 106 -9.75 10.91 11.39
CA ARG A 106 -10.86 9.99 11.58
C ARG A 106 -12.09 10.64 10.97
N PHE A 107 -12.63 10.02 9.94
CA PHE A 107 -13.92 10.43 9.38
C PHE A 107 -15.01 10.23 10.43
N THR A 108 -15.78 11.28 10.63
CA THR A 108 -17.07 11.25 11.32
C THR A 108 -18.19 10.91 10.34
N ALA A 109 -19.38 10.62 10.85
CA ALA A 109 -20.57 10.44 10.00
C ALA A 109 -20.88 11.71 9.20
N ASN A 110 -20.68 12.89 9.80
CA ASN A 110 -20.88 14.17 9.12
C ASN A 110 -19.90 14.38 7.96
N ASP A 111 -18.64 13.95 8.13
CA ASP A 111 -17.67 13.99 7.03
C ASP A 111 -18.08 13.07 5.88
N ASP A 112 -18.65 11.90 6.18
CA ASP A 112 -19.15 10.98 5.15
C ASP A 112 -20.33 11.57 4.38
N ASP A 113 -21.27 12.19 5.07
CA ASP A 113 -22.43 12.82 4.45
C ASP A 113 -22.03 14.01 3.59
N LEU A 114 -21.05 14.80 4.05
CA LEU A 114 -20.44 15.87 3.27
C LEU A 114 -19.76 15.34 2.00
N VAL A 115 -18.97 14.26 2.11
CA VAL A 115 -18.33 13.60 0.97
C VAL A 115 -19.37 13.07 -0.02
N VAL A 116 -20.42 12.42 0.47
CA VAL A 116 -21.49 11.87 -0.38
C VAL A 116 -22.18 12.96 -1.16
N ARG A 117 -22.56 14.06 -0.49
CA ARG A 117 -23.21 15.21 -1.11
C ARG A 117 -22.32 15.85 -2.18
N MET A 118 -21.09 16.25 -1.82
CA MET A 118 -20.19 16.93 -2.76
C MET A 118 -19.82 16.03 -3.96
N HIS A 119 -19.67 14.72 -3.74
CA HIS A 119 -19.44 13.78 -4.84
C HIS A 119 -20.66 13.64 -5.75
N GLY A 120 -21.87 13.60 -5.18
CA GLY A 120 -23.13 13.62 -5.94
C GLY A 120 -23.31 14.88 -6.77
N GLU A 121 -22.81 16.02 -6.28
CA GLU A 121 -22.74 17.30 -7.00
C GLU A 121 -21.63 17.35 -8.07
N GLY A 122 -20.85 16.28 -8.25
CA GLY A 122 -19.78 16.20 -9.24
C GLY A 122 -18.49 16.95 -8.87
N GLN A 123 -18.30 17.32 -7.60
CA GLN A 123 -17.08 18.01 -7.15
C GLN A 123 -15.84 17.13 -7.30
N SER A 124 -14.71 17.77 -7.60
CA SER A 124 -13.44 17.06 -7.70
C SER A 124 -12.99 16.52 -6.34
N GLY A 125 -12.28 15.39 -6.34
CA GLY A 125 -11.72 14.82 -5.10
C GLY A 125 -10.77 15.78 -4.35
N ALA A 126 -10.18 16.76 -5.05
CA ALA A 126 -9.38 17.82 -4.43
C ALA A 126 -10.24 18.82 -3.66
N ASN A 127 -11.37 19.25 -4.23
CA ASN A 127 -12.32 20.16 -3.57
C ASN A 127 -12.94 19.48 -2.34
N ILE A 128 -13.33 18.22 -2.49
CA ILE A 128 -13.87 17.42 -1.38
C ILE A 128 -12.80 17.27 -0.27
N ALA A 129 -11.54 17.03 -0.64
CA ALA A 129 -10.45 16.91 0.33
C ALA A 129 -10.20 18.21 1.10
N ALA A 130 -10.26 19.36 0.42
CA ALA A 130 -10.15 20.67 1.06
C ALA A 130 -11.29 20.89 2.06
N ALA A 131 -12.53 20.60 1.67
CA ALA A 131 -13.70 20.76 2.53
C ALA A 131 -13.64 19.87 3.79
N VAL A 132 -13.14 18.64 3.65
CA VAL A 132 -13.01 17.66 4.75
C VAL A 132 -11.66 17.78 5.47
N ARG A 133 -10.82 18.76 5.10
CA ARG A 133 -9.48 19.02 5.68
C ARG A 133 -8.58 17.78 5.66
N THR A 134 -8.57 17.08 4.54
CA THR A 134 -7.81 15.84 4.32
C THR A 134 -7.07 15.88 2.97
N THR A 135 -6.52 14.75 2.54
CA THR A 135 -5.81 14.63 1.26
C THR A 135 -6.68 13.96 0.19
N PRO A 136 -6.51 14.30 -1.11
CA PRO A 136 -7.30 13.71 -2.19
C PRO A 136 -7.25 12.17 -2.21
N GLY A 137 -6.09 11.58 -1.94
CA GLY A 137 -5.96 10.11 -1.90
C GLY A 137 -6.73 9.45 -0.74
N VAL A 138 -6.93 10.16 0.36
CA VAL A 138 -7.78 9.69 1.48
C VAL A 138 -9.25 9.73 1.07
N ILE A 139 -9.69 10.81 0.40
CA ILE A 139 -11.04 10.92 -0.15
C ILE A 139 -11.30 9.84 -1.20
N SER A 140 -10.41 9.61 -2.15
CA SER A 140 -10.57 8.55 -3.15
C SER A 140 -10.73 7.18 -2.49
N ARG A 141 -9.92 6.87 -1.48
CA ARG A 141 -10.06 5.61 -0.72
C ARG A 141 -11.41 5.54 0.00
N ARG A 142 -11.87 6.64 0.60
CA ARG A 142 -13.15 6.71 1.32
C ARG A 142 -14.32 6.49 0.37
N ILE A 143 -14.34 7.20 -0.76
CA ILE A 143 -15.35 7.10 -1.82
C ILE A 143 -15.40 5.69 -2.41
N TYR A 144 -14.29 5.19 -2.97
CA TYR A 144 -14.33 3.94 -3.73
C TYR A 144 -14.31 2.69 -2.85
N GLY A 145 -13.81 2.78 -1.62
CA GLY A 145 -13.70 1.65 -0.71
C GLY A 145 -14.86 1.51 0.28
N GLN A 146 -15.28 2.61 0.90
CA GLN A 146 -16.16 2.57 2.09
C GLN A 146 -17.55 3.16 1.81
N LEU A 147 -17.61 4.29 1.12
CA LEU A 147 -18.87 4.96 0.75
C LEU A 147 -19.40 4.50 -0.61
N GLY A 148 -18.66 3.66 -1.33
CA GLY A 148 -19.03 3.22 -2.67
C GLY A 148 -20.38 2.52 -2.72
N ALA A 149 -20.84 1.88 -1.64
CA ALA A 149 -22.19 1.32 -1.58
C ALA A 149 -23.29 2.40 -1.53
N ARG A 150 -23.05 3.50 -0.80
CA ARG A 150 -23.97 4.64 -0.69
C ARG A 150 -23.99 5.50 -1.96
N LEU A 151 -22.86 5.54 -2.67
CA LEU A 151 -22.66 6.35 -3.87
C LEU A 151 -23.03 5.65 -5.18
N ARG A 152 -23.28 4.34 -5.16
CA ARG A 152 -23.71 3.60 -6.34
C ARG A 152 -25.21 3.74 -6.52
N SER A 153 -25.63 4.64 -7.42
CA SER A 153 -26.99 4.68 -7.94
C SER A 153 -27.13 3.62 -9.03
N GLY A 154 -27.54 2.41 -8.66
CA GLY A 154 -27.88 1.37 -9.64
C GLY A 154 -27.76 -0.07 -9.13
N PRO A 155 -28.36 -1.03 -9.85
CA PRO A 155 -28.18 -2.44 -9.56
C PRO A 155 -26.69 -2.76 -9.57
N ARG A 156 -26.24 -3.53 -8.57
CA ARG A 156 -24.88 -4.04 -8.59
C ARG A 156 -24.74 -4.92 -9.83
N VAL A 157 -23.95 -4.48 -10.81
CA VAL A 157 -23.62 -5.32 -11.97
C VAL A 157 -22.93 -6.57 -11.43
N VAL A 158 -23.65 -7.68 -11.41
CA VAL A 158 -23.10 -8.96 -11.00
C VAL A 158 -22.12 -9.36 -12.08
N SER A 159 -20.84 -9.40 -11.73
CA SER A 159 -19.83 -9.93 -12.66
C SER A 159 -20.26 -11.35 -13.06
N LYS A 160 -20.52 -11.56 -14.36
CA LYS A 160 -20.79 -12.89 -14.93
C LYS A 160 -19.72 -13.88 -14.42
N LEU A 161 -20.06 -15.12 -14.13
CA LEU A 161 -19.07 -16.14 -13.73
C LEU A 161 -18.36 -16.69 -14.97
N PHE A 162 -17.09 -17.09 -14.85
CA PHE A 162 -16.42 -17.81 -15.94
C PHE A 162 -17.03 -19.20 -16.06
N THR A 163 -17.45 -19.55 -17.27
CA THR A 163 -17.91 -20.90 -17.59
C THR A 163 -16.73 -21.79 -17.97
N PRO A 164 -16.87 -23.13 -17.90
CA PRO A 164 -15.84 -24.03 -18.44
C PRO A 164 -15.55 -23.79 -19.93
N GLN A 165 -16.56 -23.35 -20.69
CA GLN A 165 -16.40 -22.99 -22.10
C GLN A 165 -15.53 -21.73 -22.28
N ASP A 166 -15.69 -20.72 -21.41
CA ASP A 166 -14.82 -19.55 -21.41
C ASP A 166 -13.37 -19.96 -21.15
N ASP A 167 -13.15 -20.86 -20.19
CA ASP A 167 -11.80 -21.35 -19.85
C ASP A 167 -11.14 -22.11 -21.02
N ALA A 168 -11.89 -23.00 -21.67
CA ALA A 168 -11.43 -23.72 -22.86
C ALA A 168 -11.10 -22.74 -24.00
N THR A 169 -11.92 -21.71 -24.19
CA THR A 169 -11.72 -20.67 -25.21
C THR A 169 -10.48 -19.85 -24.93
N ILE A 170 -10.27 -19.41 -23.68
CA ILE A 170 -9.06 -18.68 -23.26
C ILE A 170 -7.80 -19.49 -23.55
N LEU A 171 -7.78 -20.77 -23.14
CA LEU A 171 -6.61 -21.63 -23.36
C LEU A 171 -6.35 -21.87 -24.85
N LYS A 172 -7.40 -22.16 -25.63
CA LYS A 172 -7.31 -22.40 -27.08
C LYS A 172 -6.78 -21.18 -27.82
N LEU A 173 -7.33 -20.00 -27.55
CA LEU A 173 -6.91 -18.77 -28.24
C LEU A 173 -5.51 -18.34 -27.82
N ARG A 174 -5.12 -18.55 -26.56
CA ARG A 174 -3.74 -18.30 -26.11
C ARG A 174 -2.73 -19.25 -26.76
N ALA A 175 -3.05 -20.52 -26.90
CA ALA A 175 -2.20 -21.48 -27.61
C ALA A 175 -2.00 -21.10 -29.09
N LYS A 176 -2.99 -20.44 -29.70
CA LYS A 176 -2.92 -19.89 -31.07
C LYS A 176 -2.20 -18.54 -31.18
N GLY A 177 -1.73 -17.96 -30.08
CA GLY A 177 -1.00 -16.69 -30.08
C GLY A 177 -1.84 -15.43 -29.99
N HIS A 178 -3.18 -15.53 -29.86
CA HIS A 178 -4.04 -14.34 -29.73
C HIS A 178 -3.69 -13.49 -28.52
N THR A 179 -3.82 -12.17 -28.67
CA THR A 179 -3.59 -11.24 -27.55
C THR A 179 -4.73 -11.32 -26.54
N PHE A 180 -4.47 -10.96 -25.27
CA PHE A 180 -5.53 -10.92 -24.26
C PHE A 180 -6.64 -9.90 -24.59
N LYS A 181 -6.36 -8.91 -25.43
CA LYS A 181 -7.37 -7.94 -25.90
C LYS A 181 -8.37 -8.64 -26.83
N GLU A 182 -7.89 -9.32 -27.87
CA GLU A 182 -8.74 -10.09 -28.80
C GLU A 182 -9.57 -11.14 -28.06
N ILE A 183 -8.95 -11.86 -27.12
CA ILE A 183 -9.67 -12.86 -26.33
C ILE A 183 -10.77 -12.21 -25.49
N SER A 184 -10.49 -11.04 -24.93
CA SER A 184 -11.45 -10.32 -24.09
C SER A 184 -12.65 -9.78 -24.88
N GLU A 185 -12.41 -9.36 -26.12
CA GLU A 185 -13.47 -9.00 -27.07
C GLU A 185 -14.28 -10.25 -27.47
N HIS A 186 -13.61 -11.39 -27.68
CA HIS A 186 -14.26 -12.64 -28.06
C HIS A 186 -15.19 -13.22 -26.98
N ILE A 187 -14.83 -13.10 -25.70
CA ILE A 187 -15.63 -13.64 -24.58
C ILE A 187 -16.47 -12.58 -23.85
N ASP A 188 -16.49 -11.34 -24.37
CA ASP A 188 -17.16 -10.17 -23.79
C ASP A 188 -16.80 -9.93 -22.31
N ARG A 189 -15.50 -9.75 -22.04
CA ARG A 189 -14.95 -9.52 -20.70
C ARG A 189 -13.89 -8.44 -20.70
N SER A 190 -13.57 -7.93 -19.51
CA SER A 190 -12.38 -7.10 -19.33
C SER A 190 -11.10 -7.90 -19.55
N ARG A 191 -10.17 -7.35 -20.34
CA ARG A 191 -8.80 -7.85 -20.54
C ARG A 191 -8.10 -8.25 -19.23
N CYS A 192 -8.22 -7.45 -18.18
CA CYS A 192 -7.58 -7.73 -16.88
C CYS A 192 -8.14 -9.00 -16.23
N THR A 193 -9.45 -9.22 -16.38
CA THR A 193 -10.16 -10.40 -15.84
C THR A 193 -9.74 -11.66 -16.61
N VAL A 194 -9.58 -11.57 -17.94
CA VAL A 194 -9.04 -12.67 -18.77
C VAL A 194 -7.61 -13.03 -18.38
N ILE A 195 -6.73 -12.03 -18.23
CA ILE A 195 -5.34 -12.24 -17.80
C ILE A 195 -5.30 -12.98 -16.46
N THR A 196 -6.05 -12.49 -15.48
CA THR A 196 -6.11 -13.08 -14.13
C THR A 196 -6.63 -14.52 -14.19
N ARG A 197 -7.65 -14.79 -15.03
CA ARG A 197 -8.21 -16.13 -15.19
C ARG A 197 -7.21 -17.07 -15.85
N HIS A 198 -6.57 -16.66 -16.95
CA HIS A 198 -5.54 -17.44 -17.64
C HIS A 198 -4.39 -17.82 -16.71
N ILE A 199 -3.88 -16.88 -15.89
CA ILE A 199 -2.84 -17.17 -14.90
C ILE A 199 -3.28 -18.28 -13.94
N ARG A 200 -4.53 -18.24 -13.46
CA ARG A 200 -5.07 -19.29 -12.57
C ARG A 200 -5.24 -20.65 -13.25
N LEU A 201 -5.50 -20.68 -14.55
CA LEU A 201 -5.64 -21.91 -15.33
C LEU A 201 -4.28 -22.56 -15.62
N VAL A 202 -3.28 -21.76 -16.00
CA VAL A 202 -1.93 -22.25 -16.35
C VAL A 202 -1.09 -22.50 -15.09
N GLN A 203 -1.30 -21.71 -14.05
CA GLN A 203 -0.61 -21.82 -12.77
C GLN A 203 -1.65 -22.03 -11.66
N PRO A 204 -2.27 -23.23 -11.59
CA PRO A 204 -3.10 -23.56 -10.46
C PRO A 204 -2.26 -23.43 -9.18
N SER A 205 -2.89 -22.96 -8.11
CA SER A 205 -2.24 -22.89 -6.80
C SER A 205 -1.62 -24.25 -6.47
N LYS A 206 -0.29 -24.32 -6.36
CA LYS A 206 0.44 -25.56 -6.04
C LYS A 206 -0.05 -26.22 -4.76
N THR A 207 -0.61 -25.42 -3.86
CA THR A 207 -1.23 -25.90 -2.64
C THR A 207 -2.75 -25.87 -2.79
N PRO A 208 -3.43 -27.04 -2.78
CA PRO A 208 -4.87 -27.05 -2.67
C PRO A 208 -5.26 -26.36 -1.35
N ARG A 209 -6.38 -25.64 -1.35
CA ARG A 209 -6.91 -25.07 -0.11
C ARG A 209 -7.27 -26.23 0.81
N LYS A 210 -6.52 -26.40 1.90
CA LYS A 210 -6.83 -27.40 2.92
C LYS A 210 -8.20 -27.06 3.54
N VAL A 211 -9.19 -27.91 3.37
CA VAL A 211 -10.55 -27.72 3.92
C VAL A 211 -10.55 -28.10 5.40
N TRP A 212 -11.28 -27.37 6.26
CA TRP A 212 -11.43 -27.75 7.66
C TRP A 212 -12.29 -28.99 7.78
N THR A 213 -11.73 -30.06 8.32
CA THR A 213 -12.50 -31.26 8.66
C THR A 213 -13.30 -31.06 9.94
N THR A 214 -14.30 -31.91 10.16
CA THR A 214 -15.08 -31.93 11.41
C THR A 214 -14.18 -32.27 12.60
N ALA A 215 -13.29 -33.26 12.47
CA ALA A 215 -12.30 -33.63 13.48
C ALA A 215 -11.38 -32.45 13.84
N GLU A 216 -10.76 -31.80 12.85
CA GLU A 216 -9.91 -30.61 13.09
C GLU A 216 -10.69 -29.47 13.74
N THR A 217 -12.00 -29.35 13.48
CA THR A 217 -12.86 -28.34 14.09
C THR A 217 -13.12 -28.63 15.56
N VAL A 218 -13.33 -29.90 15.93
CA VAL A 218 -13.45 -30.34 17.32
C VAL A 218 -12.15 -30.11 18.07
N ASP A 219 -11.01 -30.47 17.47
CA ASP A 219 -9.69 -30.25 18.08
C ASP A 219 -9.38 -28.76 18.24
N LEU A 220 -9.76 -27.93 17.25
CA LEU A 220 -9.65 -26.47 17.34
C LEU A 220 -10.36 -25.91 18.58
N LEU A 221 -11.61 -26.34 18.84
CA LEU A 221 -12.39 -25.88 19.99
C LEU A 221 -11.77 -26.37 21.29
N LYS A 222 -11.44 -27.66 21.40
CA LYS A 222 -10.78 -28.23 22.60
C LYS A 222 -9.48 -27.50 22.94
N LEU A 223 -8.63 -27.27 21.95
CA LEU A 223 -7.36 -26.58 22.15
C LEU A 223 -7.56 -25.12 22.56
N HIS A 224 -8.56 -24.45 21.97
CA HIS A 224 -8.90 -23.07 22.34
C HIS A 224 -9.45 -22.98 23.78
N ASP A 225 -10.36 -23.88 24.15
CA ASP A 225 -11.00 -23.89 25.48
C ASP A 225 -10.02 -24.25 26.59
N SER A 226 -8.97 -25.02 26.28
CA SER A 226 -7.84 -25.25 27.18
C SER A 226 -6.89 -24.04 27.35
N GLY A 227 -7.23 -22.88 26.77
CA GLY A 227 -6.50 -21.62 26.97
C GLY A 227 -5.28 -21.43 26.07
N LEU A 228 -5.05 -22.28 25.06
CA LEU A 228 -3.92 -22.10 24.16
C LEU A 228 -4.09 -20.87 23.25
N SER A 229 -2.99 -20.17 23.02
CA SER A 229 -2.98 -19.06 22.07
C SER A 229 -3.20 -19.56 20.63
N ILE A 230 -3.82 -18.74 19.78
CA ILE A 230 -4.07 -19.06 18.36
C ILE A 230 -2.78 -19.50 17.63
N SER A 231 -1.63 -18.95 18.03
CA SER A 231 -0.34 -19.35 17.47
C SER A 231 -0.04 -20.83 17.76
N GLN A 232 -0.14 -21.24 19.02
CA GLN A 232 0.11 -22.62 19.43
C GLN A 232 -0.92 -23.58 18.82
N VAL A 233 -2.20 -23.19 18.80
CA VAL A 233 -3.26 -23.99 18.15
C VAL A 233 -2.98 -24.18 16.66
N SER A 234 -2.57 -23.11 15.96
CA SER A 234 -2.25 -23.20 14.52
C SER A 234 -1.06 -24.12 14.23
N THR A 235 -0.03 -24.09 15.09
CA THR A 235 1.13 -25.00 14.99
C THR A 235 0.69 -26.45 15.19
N ARG A 236 -0.13 -26.74 16.21
CA ARG A 236 -0.61 -28.11 16.49
C ARG A 236 -1.47 -28.69 15.37
N LEU A 237 -2.33 -27.86 14.76
CA LEU A 237 -3.21 -28.29 13.66
C LEU A 237 -2.52 -28.26 12.28
N ASN A 238 -1.25 -27.85 12.21
CA ASN A 238 -0.53 -27.60 10.97
C ASN A 238 -1.34 -26.70 10.01
N ARG A 239 -1.77 -25.54 10.53
CA ARG A 239 -2.56 -24.51 9.83
C ARG A 239 -1.91 -23.14 9.99
N THR A 240 -2.28 -22.20 9.13
CA THR A 240 -1.86 -20.81 9.30
C THR A 240 -2.66 -20.14 10.42
N ARG A 241 -2.00 -19.27 11.20
CA ARG A 241 -2.65 -18.45 12.24
C ARG A 241 -3.93 -17.75 11.77
N GLN A 242 -3.91 -17.24 10.54
CA GLN A 242 -5.05 -16.54 9.94
C GLN A 242 -6.23 -17.49 9.66
N SER A 243 -5.97 -18.68 9.11
CA SER A 243 -7.00 -19.70 8.87
C SER A 243 -7.65 -20.16 10.18
N THR A 244 -6.84 -20.39 11.21
CA THR A 244 -7.31 -20.77 12.56
C THR A 244 -8.21 -19.69 13.17
N ARG A 245 -7.76 -18.42 13.15
CA ARG A 245 -8.54 -17.28 13.63
C ARG A 245 -9.88 -17.15 12.90
N GLN A 246 -9.86 -17.21 11.56
CA GLN A 246 -11.08 -17.08 10.75
C GLN A 246 -12.08 -18.20 11.03
N LYS A 247 -11.62 -19.44 11.16
CA LYS A 247 -12.49 -20.57 11.50
C LYS A 247 -13.12 -20.40 12.88
N LEU A 248 -12.35 -19.97 13.87
CA LEU A 248 -12.86 -19.72 15.23
C LEU A 248 -13.92 -18.61 15.24
N GLN A 249 -13.68 -17.49 14.52
CA GLN A 249 -14.67 -16.42 14.35
C GLN A 249 -15.95 -16.91 13.66
N ALA A 250 -15.81 -17.74 12.62
CA ALA A 250 -16.95 -18.32 11.93
C ALA A 250 -17.77 -19.25 12.83
N LEU A 251 -17.12 -20.04 13.69
CA LEU A 251 -17.80 -20.88 14.67
C LEU A 251 -18.50 -20.05 15.75
N ALA A 252 -17.85 -19.03 16.30
CA ALA A 252 -18.44 -18.15 17.30
C ALA A 252 -19.70 -17.44 16.78
N THR A 253 -19.68 -16.99 15.51
CA THR A 253 -20.86 -16.39 14.86
C THR A 253 -21.97 -17.40 14.60
N GLN A 254 -21.64 -18.64 14.26
CA GLN A 254 -22.63 -19.72 14.10
C GLN A 254 -23.27 -20.12 15.45
N THR A 255 -22.48 -20.31 16.50
CA THR A 255 -22.98 -20.65 17.84
C THR A 255 -23.79 -19.52 18.46
N GLY A 256 -23.38 -18.26 18.27
CA GLY A 256 -24.14 -17.08 18.72
C GLY A 256 -25.48 -16.92 18.00
N ASN A 257 -25.60 -17.36 16.74
CA ASN A 257 -26.87 -17.41 16.02
C ASN A 257 -27.74 -18.62 16.39
N GLN A 258 -27.14 -19.73 16.83
CA GLN A 258 -27.87 -20.95 17.24
C GLN A 258 -28.41 -20.87 18.67
N LEU A 259 -27.86 -20.02 19.53
CA LEU A 259 -28.36 -19.72 20.89
C LEU A 259 -29.40 -18.60 20.93
N ALA A 260 -29.94 -18.18 19.78
CA ALA A 260 -31.11 -17.31 19.70
C ALA A 260 -32.38 -18.07 19.27
N PRO A 261 -32.90 -19.05 20.04
CA PRO A 261 -34.29 -19.45 19.90
C PRO A 261 -35.19 -18.47 20.68
N GLU A 262 -36.22 -17.99 19.99
CA GLU A 262 -37.47 -17.43 20.51
C GLU A 262 -37.39 -16.21 21.45
N ARG A 263 -37.37 -15.01 20.84
CA ARG A 263 -38.21 -13.90 21.32
C ARG A 263 -39.36 -13.69 20.33
N ARG A 264 -40.36 -14.56 20.42
CA ARG A 264 -41.71 -14.31 19.93
C ARG A 264 -42.70 -14.99 20.87
N THR A 265 -43.12 -14.24 21.88
CA THR A 265 -44.52 -13.86 22.14
C THR A 265 -44.48 -12.68 23.07
#